data_AF-M1ERW1-F1
#
_entry.id   AF-M1ERW1-F1
#
_cell.length_a   1.000
_cell.length_b   1.000
_cell.length_c   1.000
_cell.angle_alpha   90.00
_cell.angle_beta   90.00
_cell.angle_gamma   90.00
#
_symmetry.space_group_name_H-M   'P 1'
#
loop_
_entity.id
_entity.type
_entity.pdbx_description
1 polymer ?
#
loop_
_entity_poly.entity_id
_entity_poly.type
_entity_poly.pdbx_seq_one_letter_code
_entity_poly.pdbx_strand_id
1 'polypeptide(L)'
;AGERGCVGWGATGPGLRETYRCAHGRAIEEYECYVIPEEEDEDEAALVFCVTCRAPVRALEVSDEHREHEVTALDKALESAKDEVHKNMFKLEKQILEMENFANHLEEVFITVEENFGRQEQNFESHYNEILETLAQKYEEKIQALGEKKKAKLEALYGQLVSCGENLDTCKELMETIEEMCHEEKVDFIKDAVAMADRLGKFLNTDTDVEITTQPDFEDQTLDFSDVEQLMCSLHALPAPSAPVINPQAPNSATGSSVRVCWSLYSDDTVESYQLSYRPVRDSAPGKDQAVFTMTVKETYCSVTNLVPNTQYEFWVTAQNRAGSS
;
A
#
# COMPACT_ATOMS: atom_id res chain seq x y z
N ALA A 1 18.80 -27.84 14.70
CA ALA A 1 18.14 -26.62 15.18
C ALA A 1 19.12 -25.47 14.94
N GLY A 2 18.89 -24.47 14.11
CA GLY A 2 17.69 -24.04 13.42
C GLY A 2 17.83 -22.54 13.16
N GLU A 3 18.80 -22.13 12.35
CA GLU A 3 18.88 -20.76 11.84
C GLU A 3 18.18 -20.71 10.49
N ARG A 4 16.93 -20.26 10.52
CA ARG A 4 16.20 -19.84 9.32
C ARG A 4 16.49 -18.36 9.14
N GLY A 5 17.56 -18.05 8.40
CA GLY A 5 17.79 -16.71 7.88
C GLY A 5 16.68 -16.37 6.89
N CYS A 6 16.07 -15.20 7.09
CA CYS A 6 15.08 -14.61 6.21
C CYS A 6 15.59 -14.63 4.76
N VAL A 7 14.88 -15.37 3.92
CA VAL A 7 15.07 -15.32 2.46
C VAL A 7 14.57 -13.94 2.05
N GLY A 8 15.51 -13.02 1.79
CA GLY A 8 15.20 -11.73 1.19
C GLY A 8 14.53 -11.96 -0.17
N TRP A 9 13.25 -11.61 -0.26
CA TRP A 9 12.57 -11.47 -1.54
C TRP A 9 12.90 -10.08 -2.05
N GLY A 10 14.09 -9.97 -2.64
CA GLY A 10 14.64 -8.73 -3.16
C GLY A 10 15.56 -9.02 -4.33
N ALA A 11 15.07 -9.80 -5.28
CA ALA A 11 15.74 -10.02 -6.55
C ALA A 11 14.72 -9.73 -7.67
N THR A 12 14.65 -8.47 -8.09
CA THR A 12 14.11 -8.10 -9.40
C THR A 12 14.75 -6.78 -9.81
N GLY A 13 15.45 -6.80 -10.94
CA GLY A 13 16.54 -5.88 -11.23
C GLY A 13 16.13 -4.45 -11.54
N PRO A 14 17.00 -3.47 -11.24
CA PRO A 14 16.94 -2.16 -11.87
C PRO A 14 17.39 -2.36 -13.32
N GLY A 15 16.54 -2.04 -14.30
CA GLY A 15 17.07 -1.82 -15.64
C GLY A 15 16.25 -2.29 -16.83
N LEU A 16 15.04 -2.84 -16.70
CA LEU A 16 14.22 -3.08 -17.91
C LEU A 16 13.72 -1.75 -18.53
N ARG A 17 13.34 -0.78 -17.69
CA ARG A 17 12.92 0.56 -18.13
C ARG A 17 14.09 1.40 -18.66
N GLU A 18 15.22 1.45 -17.95
CA GLU A 18 16.42 2.11 -18.48
C GLU A 18 16.94 1.44 -19.76
N THR A 19 16.91 0.11 -19.87
CA THR A 19 17.38 -0.58 -21.10
C THR A 19 16.44 -0.35 -22.28
N TYR A 20 15.11 -0.32 -22.07
CA TYR A 20 14.16 0.03 -23.14
C TYR A 20 14.39 1.46 -23.65
N ARG A 21 14.47 2.44 -22.74
CA ARG A 21 14.72 3.85 -23.07
C ARG A 21 16.07 4.05 -23.76
N CYS A 22 17.10 3.32 -23.35
CA CYS A 22 18.43 3.38 -23.95
C CYS A 22 18.47 2.72 -25.36
N ALA A 23 17.65 1.69 -25.59
CA ALA A 23 17.58 1.01 -26.89
C ALA A 23 16.71 1.74 -27.93
N HIS A 24 15.65 2.43 -27.50
CA HIS A 24 14.64 3.04 -28.39
C HIS A 24 14.60 4.57 -28.34
N GLY A 25 15.38 5.22 -27.47
CA GLY A 25 15.46 6.67 -27.35
C GLY A 25 16.19 7.40 -28.49
N ARG A 26 16.56 6.71 -29.58
CA ARG A 26 16.84 7.41 -30.84
C ARG A 26 15.50 7.75 -31.46
N ALA A 27 15.13 9.02 -31.32
CA ALA A 27 14.06 9.64 -32.09
C ALA A 27 14.16 9.21 -33.56
N ILE A 28 13.01 9.21 -34.21
CA ILE A 28 12.82 9.18 -35.67
C ILE A 28 13.63 10.35 -36.28
N GLU A 29 14.95 10.22 -36.31
CA GLU A 29 15.83 11.08 -37.09
C GLU A 29 15.66 10.60 -38.52
N GLU A 30 14.83 11.36 -39.25
CA GLU A 30 14.83 11.53 -40.69
C GLU A 30 15.18 10.26 -41.47
N TYR A 31 14.15 9.48 -41.83
CA TYR A 31 14.20 8.72 -43.08
C TYR A 31 14.27 9.73 -44.23
N GLU A 32 15.46 10.32 -44.46
CA GLU A 32 15.76 11.06 -45.67
C GLU A 32 15.67 10.06 -46.82
N CYS A 33 14.65 10.25 -47.65
CA CYS A 33 14.48 9.46 -48.86
C CYS A 33 15.64 9.83 -49.80
N TYR A 34 16.70 9.02 -49.80
CA TYR A 34 17.80 9.18 -50.75
C TYR A 34 17.24 9.05 -52.17
N VAL A 35 17.11 10.18 -52.86
CA VAL A 35 16.80 10.21 -54.29
C VAL A 35 18.01 9.61 -55.00
N ILE A 36 17.87 8.38 -55.48
CA ILE A 36 18.89 7.74 -56.32
C ILE A 36 18.97 8.57 -57.62
N PRO A 37 20.15 9.07 -58.04
CA PRO A 37 20.29 9.78 -59.30
C PRO A 37 19.85 8.87 -60.47
N GLU A 38 18.92 9.35 -61.29
CA GLU A 38 18.57 8.73 -62.56
C GLU A 38 19.71 9.03 -63.54
N GLU A 39 20.72 8.15 -63.62
CA GLU A 39 21.64 8.13 -64.75
C GLU A 39 20.97 7.33 -65.87
N GLU A 40 20.59 8.01 -66.97
CA GLU A 40 20.06 7.36 -68.17
C GLU A 40 21.18 6.56 -68.85
N ASP A 41 21.25 5.25 -68.57
CA ASP A 41 22.12 4.33 -69.30
C ASP A 41 21.52 4.03 -70.68
N GLU A 42 22.27 4.25 -71.78
CA GLU A 42 21.81 3.98 -73.16
C GLU A 42 21.36 2.52 -73.40
N ASP A 43 21.75 1.58 -72.52
CA ASP A 43 21.37 0.16 -72.54
C ASP A 43 19.98 -0.13 -71.91
N GLU A 44 19.41 0.83 -71.17
CA GLU A 44 18.13 0.67 -70.45
C GLU A 44 16.92 0.68 -71.41
N ALA A 45 17.05 1.40 -72.54
CA ALA A 45 16.05 1.50 -73.60
C ALA A 45 15.71 0.15 -74.30
N ALA A 46 16.51 -0.89 -74.06
CA ALA A 46 16.32 -2.23 -74.61
C ALA A 46 15.77 -3.25 -73.58
N LEU A 47 15.47 -2.85 -72.35
CA LEU A 47 15.01 -3.74 -71.28
C LEU A 47 13.48 -3.76 -71.13
N VAL A 48 12.92 -4.94 -70.84
CA VAL A 48 11.49 -5.17 -70.60
C VAL A 48 11.35 -6.03 -69.34
N PHE A 49 10.32 -5.81 -68.51
CA PHE A 49 10.14 -6.57 -67.27
C PHE A 49 9.29 -7.83 -67.50
N CYS A 50 9.87 -9.01 -67.27
CA CYS A 50 9.14 -10.28 -67.30
C CYS A 50 8.44 -10.50 -65.95
N VAL A 51 7.10 -10.43 -65.93
CA VAL A 51 6.28 -10.59 -64.72
C VAL A 51 6.37 -12.01 -64.17
N THR A 52 6.44 -13.03 -65.03
CA THR A 52 6.55 -14.43 -64.63
C THR A 52 7.87 -14.74 -63.92
N CYS A 53 8.97 -14.13 -64.37
CA CYS A 53 10.32 -14.36 -63.82
C CYS A 53 10.75 -13.31 -62.78
N ARG A 54 9.97 -12.23 -62.62
CA ARG A 54 10.26 -11.08 -61.75
C ARG A 54 11.64 -10.47 -61.97
N ALA A 55 12.06 -10.35 -63.23
CA ALA A 55 13.36 -9.81 -63.60
C ALA A 55 13.29 -8.96 -64.88
N PRO A 56 14.12 -7.91 -65.01
CA PRO A 56 14.33 -7.22 -66.28
C PRO A 56 15.07 -8.13 -67.26
N VAL A 57 14.57 -8.22 -68.49
CA VAL A 57 15.14 -9.02 -69.58
C VAL A 57 15.39 -8.12 -70.79
N ARG A 58 16.41 -8.43 -71.60
CA ARG A 58 16.64 -7.70 -72.85
C ARG A 58 15.54 -8.03 -73.85
N ALA A 59 14.98 -7.03 -74.53
CA ALA A 59 13.92 -7.18 -75.53
C ALA A 59 14.29 -8.17 -76.65
N LEU A 60 15.59 -8.30 -76.94
CA LEU A 60 16.15 -9.24 -77.92
C LEU A 60 16.23 -10.71 -77.41
N GLU A 61 16.25 -10.93 -76.09
CA GLU A 61 16.31 -12.25 -75.45
C GLU A 61 14.91 -12.85 -75.17
N VAL A 62 13.85 -12.07 -75.41
CA VAL A 62 12.44 -12.52 -75.29
C VAL A 62 12.07 -13.60 -76.33
N SER A 63 12.94 -13.87 -77.32
CA SER A 63 12.61 -14.75 -78.45
C SER A 63 12.72 -16.26 -78.20
N ASP A 64 13.40 -16.75 -77.14
CA ASP A 64 13.55 -18.22 -76.93
C ASP A 64 13.07 -18.72 -75.55
N GLU A 65 13.48 -18.13 -74.43
CA GLU A 65 13.11 -18.63 -73.07
C GLU A 65 11.89 -17.92 -72.42
N HIS A 66 11.53 -16.72 -72.89
CA HIS A 66 10.45 -15.90 -72.31
C HIS A 66 9.25 -15.69 -73.25
N ARG A 67 9.15 -16.49 -74.32
CA ARG A 67 8.19 -16.32 -75.41
C ARG A 67 6.72 -16.46 -75.00
N GLU A 68 6.45 -17.21 -73.94
CA GLU A 68 5.11 -17.42 -73.36
C GLU A 68 4.90 -16.67 -72.02
N HIS A 69 5.90 -15.90 -71.57
CA HIS A 69 5.82 -15.17 -70.32
C HIS A 69 5.14 -13.81 -70.50
N GLU A 70 4.44 -13.35 -69.47
CA GLU A 70 3.83 -12.02 -69.46
C GLU A 70 4.95 -10.98 -69.28
N VAL A 71 5.08 -10.07 -70.24
CA VAL A 71 6.13 -9.04 -70.25
C VAL A 71 5.50 -7.65 -70.31
N THR A 72 6.02 -6.72 -69.53
CA THR A 72 5.53 -5.34 -69.40
C THR A 72 6.67 -4.34 -69.56
N ALA A 73 6.40 -3.18 -70.17
CA ALA A 73 7.40 -2.11 -70.30
C ALA A 73 8.07 -1.81 -68.95
N LEU A 74 9.40 -1.67 -68.95
CA LEU A 74 10.19 -1.52 -67.73
C LEU A 74 9.72 -0.32 -66.91
N ASP A 75 9.49 0.84 -67.54
CA ASP A 75 9.00 2.06 -66.87
C ASP A 75 7.67 1.83 -66.14
N LYS A 76 6.75 1.08 -66.76
CA LYS A 76 5.44 0.79 -66.16
C LYS A 76 5.57 -0.17 -64.98
N ALA A 77 6.46 -1.16 -65.08
CA ALA A 77 6.75 -2.07 -63.99
C ALA A 77 7.47 -1.36 -62.83
N LEU A 78 8.38 -0.45 -63.15
CA LEU A 78 9.08 0.40 -62.19
C LEU A 78 8.09 1.29 -61.43
N GLU A 79 7.18 1.99 -62.12
CA GLU A 79 6.20 2.86 -61.48
C GLU A 79 5.23 2.05 -60.60
N SER A 80 4.77 0.89 -61.07
CA SER A 80 3.96 -0.02 -60.26
C SER A 80 4.70 -0.56 -59.04
N ALA A 81 6.02 -0.78 -59.13
CA ALA A 81 6.84 -1.23 -58.02
C ALA A 81 7.05 -0.09 -57.00
N LYS A 82 7.33 1.14 -57.48
CA LYS A 82 7.41 2.35 -56.64
C LYS A 82 6.10 2.57 -55.88
N ASP A 83 4.95 2.46 -56.54
CA ASP A 83 3.63 2.59 -55.92
C ASP A 83 3.38 1.55 -54.81
N GLU A 84 3.71 0.28 -55.06
CA GLU A 84 3.54 -0.78 -54.07
C GLU A 84 4.52 -0.63 -52.89
N VAL A 85 5.76 -0.17 -53.15
CA VAL A 85 6.73 0.17 -52.10
C VAL A 85 6.22 1.34 -51.26
N HIS A 86 5.75 2.43 -51.86
CA HIS A 86 5.17 3.56 -51.13
C HIS A 86 3.95 3.14 -50.30
N LYS A 87 3.07 2.31 -50.85
CA LYS A 87 1.91 1.78 -50.13
C LYS A 87 2.31 0.94 -48.92
N ASN A 88 3.37 0.13 -49.05
CA ASN A 88 3.88 -0.66 -47.93
C ASN A 88 4.63 0.20 -46.91
N MET A 89 5.31 1.26 -47.34
CA MET A 89 5.90 2.28 -46.48
C MET A 89 4.83 2.96 -45.61
N PHE A 90 3.72 3.43 -46.20
CA PHE A 90 2.60 4.01 -45.43
C PHE A 90 2.00 3.04 -44.40
N LYS A 91 1.92 1.75 -44.72
CA LYS A 91 1.46 0.73 -43.74
C LYS A 91 2.45 0.57 -42.59
N LEU A 92 3.75 0.56 -42.89
CA LEU A 92 4.81 0.45 -41.89
C LEU A 92 4.83 1.68 -40.97
N GLU A 93 4.73 2.89 -41.51
CA GLU A 93 4.63 4.13 -40.73
C GLU A 93 3.47 4.09 -39.74
N LYS A 94 2.29 3.65 -40.21
CA LYS A 94 1.12 3.48 -39.35
C LYS A 94 1.38 2.44 -38.25
N GLN A 95 2.00 1.32 -38.58
CA GLN A 95 2.31 0.26 -37.62
C GLN A 95 3.34 0.73 -36.57
N ILE A 96 4.33 1.52 -36.98
CA ILE A 96 5.31 2.14 -36.07
C ILE A 96 4.59 3.04 -35.07
N LEU A 97 3.71 3.93 -35.54
CA LEU A 97 2.93 4.81 -34.66
C LEU A 97 2.05 4.03 -33.67
N GLU A 98 1.42 2.94 -34.11
CA GLU A 98 0.65 2.06 -33.22
C GLU A 98 1.53 1.38 -32.16
N MET A 99 2.72 0.93 -32.53
CA MET A 99 3.69 0.32 -31.61
C MET A 99 4.25 1.32 -30.60
N GLU A 100 4.56 2.54 -31.01
CA GLU A 100 5.03 3.62 -30.11
C GLU A 100 3.95 3.99 -29.10
N ASN A 101 2.70 4.16 -29.55
CA ASN A 101 1.58 4.42 -28.64
C ASN A 101 1.37 3.28 -27.65
N PHE A 102 1.47 2.03 -28.10
CA PHE A 102 1.38 0.87 -27.21
C PHE A 102 2.52 0.85 -26.18
N ALA A 103 3.75 1.15 -26.59
CA ALA A 103 4.88 1.21 -25.68
C ALA A 103 4.73 2.32 -24.63
N ASN A 104 4.29 3.51 -25.03
CA ASN A 104 4.01 4.61 -24.11
C ASN A 104 2.93 4.21 -23.09
N HIS A 105 1.84 3.58 -23.55
CA HIS A 105 0.79 3.10 -22.65
C HIS A 105 1.32 2.03 -21.68
N LEU A 106 2.20 1.14 -22.15
CA LEU A 106 2.82 0.14 -21.29
C LEU A 106 3.73 0.79 -20.23
N GLU A 107 4.47 1.86 -20.56
CA GLU A 107 5.25 2.62 -19.59
C GLU A 107 4.37 3.24 -18.50
N GLU A 108 3.22 3.82 -18.86
CA GLU A 108 2.26 4.36 -17.88
C GLU A 108 1.73 3.26 -16.95
N VAL A 109 1.43 2.07 -17.50
CA VAL A 109 1.02 0.91 -16.69
C VAL A 109 2.12 0.49 -15.72
N PHE A 110 3.39 0.46 -16.16
CA PHE A 110 4.52 0.15 -15.28
C PHE A 110 4.66 1.15 -14.14
N ILE A 111 4.60 2.45 -14.43
CA ILE A 111 4.67 3.50 -13.41
C ILE A 111 3.54 3.34 -12.41
N THR A 112 2.31 3.14 -12.90
CA THR A 112 1.13 2.95 -12.05
C THR A 112 1.28 1.73 -11.14
N VAL A 113 1.83 0.62 -11.64
CA VAL A 113 2.06 -0.59 -10.84
C VAL A 113 3.15 -0.34 -9.78
N GLU A 114 4.28 0.27 -10.14
CA GLU A 114 5.34 0.62 -9.19
C GLU A 114 4.83 1.56 -8.08
N GLU A 115 4.08 2.60 -8.45
CA GLU A 115 3.50 3.55 -7.49
C GLU A 115 2.50 2.87 -6.55
N ASN A 116 1.66 1.95 -7.06
CA ASN A 116 0.74 1.17 -6.22
C ASN A 116 1.47 0.29 -5.22
N PHE A 117 2.51 -0.44 -5.65
CA PHE A 117 3.30 -1.27 -4.73
C PHE A 117 4.04 -0.41 -3.69
N GLY A 118 4.65 0.71 -4.11
CA GLY A 118 5.33 1.62 -3.18
C GLY A 118 4.38 2.22 -2.15
N ARG A 119 3.16 2.59 -2.55
CA ARG A 119 2.13 3.10 -1.63
C ARG A 119 1.65 2.01 -0.67
N GLN A 120 1.46 0.77 -1.15
CA GLN A 120 1.09 -0.35 -0.31
C GLN A 120 2.16 -0.65 0.75
N GLU A 121 3.44 -0.62 0.37
CA GLU A 121 4.56 -0.78 1.29
C GLU A 121 4.57 0.32 2.36
N GLN A 122 4.41 1.59 1.96
CA GLN A 122 4.35 2.71 2.88
C GLN A 122 3.17 2.60 3.85
N ASN A 123 2.01 2.15 3.36
CA ASN A 123 0.84 1.91 4.21
C ASN A 123 1.10 0.81 5.24
N PHE A 124 1.70 -0.32 4.84
CA PHE A 124 2.09 -1.34 5.82
C PHE A 124 3.07 -0.77 6.85
N GLU A 125 4.13 -0.08 6.41
CA GLU A 125 5.12 0.50 7.31
C GLU A 125 4.47 1.47 8.31
N SER A 126 3.61 2.38 7.84
CA SER A 126 2.91 3.34 8.69
C SER A 126 2.03 2.65 9.73
N HIS A 127 1.22 1.67 9.30
CA HIS A 127 0.35 0.93 10.20
C HIS A 127 1.15 0.14 11.25
N TYR A 128 2.22 -0.55 10.84
CA TYR A 128 3.10 -1.28 11.77
C TYR A 128 3.79 -0.35 12.77
N ASN A 129 4.26 0.82 12.32
CA ASN A 129 4.88 1.79 13.21
C ASN A 129 3.88 2.37 14.23
N GLU A 130 2.66 2.68 13.82
CA GLU A 130 1.60 3.17 14.72
C GLU A 130 1.27 2.13 15.81
N ILE A 131 1.24 0.84 15.45
CA ILE A 131 1.03 -0.25 16.41
C ILE A 131 2.18 -0.32 17.41
N LEU A 132 3.42 -0.29 16.93
CA LEU A 132 4.61 -0.35 17.78
C LEU A 132 4.67 0.84 18.74
N GLU A 133 4.34 2.03 18.25
CA GLU A 133 4.28 3.24 19.07
C GLU A 133 3.19 3.14 20.14
N THR A 134 1.97 2.70 19.76
CA THR A 134 0.86 2.50 20.71
C THR A 134 1.22 1.47 21.78
N LEU A 135 1.86 0.36 21.40
CA LEU A 135 2.30 -0.67 22.33
C LEU A 135 3.38 -0.15 23.29
N ALA A 136 4.37 0.59 22.78
CA ALA A 136 5.41 1.20 23.60
C ALA A 136 4.83 2.20 24.60
N GLN A 137 3.87 3.03 24.17
CA GLN A 137 3.16 3.97 25.02
C GLN A 137 2.39 3.25 26.14
N LYS A 138 1.67 2.17 25.81
CA LYS A 138 0.93 1.38 26.81
C LYS A 138 1.86 0.71 27.82
N TYR A 139 3.01 0.22 27.38
CA TYR A 139 4.03 -0.32 28.26
C TYR A 139 4.52 0.75 29.25
N GLU A 140 4.88 1.94 28.76
CA GLU A 140 5.38 3.03 29.61
C GLU A 140 4.33 3.48 30.63
N GLU A 141 3.08 3.63 30.22
CA GLU A 141 1.95 3.96 31.10
C GLU A 141 1.82 2.95 32.26
N LYS A 142 1.90 1.64 31.98
CA LYS A 142 1.80 0.59 32.99
C LYS A 142 2.99 0.61 33.95
N ILE A 143 4.21 0.80 33.42
CA ILE A 143 5.43 0.90 34.24
C ILE A 143 5.40 2.13 35.13
N GLN A 144 4.96 3.28 34.61
CA GLN A 144 4.82 4.50 35.40
C GLN A 144 3.81 4.33 36.53
N ALA A 145 2.61 3.81 36.24
CA ALA A 145 1.58 3.57 37.25
C ALA A 145 2.07 2.60 38.35
N LEU A 146 2.81 1.56 37.96
CA LEU A 146 3.46 0.64 38.91
C LEU A 146 4.48 1.38 39.79
N GLY A 147 5.30 2.24 39.18
CA GLY A 147 6.29 3.06 39.87
C GLY A 147 5.67 4.02 40.89
N GLU A 148 4.57 4.68 40.52
CA GLU A 148 3.81 5.58 41.40
C GLU A 148 3.20 4.83 42.59
N LYS A 149 2.60 3.65 42.35
CA LYS A 149 2.07 2.80 43.41
C LYS A 149 3.15 2.33 44.39
N LYS A 150 4.32 1.93 43.86
CA LYS A 150 5.50 1.58 44.68
C LYS A 150 5.94 2.78 45.52
N LYS A 151 6.05 3.97 44.91
CA LYS A 151 6.44 5.20 45.60
C LYS A 151 5.47 5.53 46.75
N ALA A 152 4.16 5.53 46.49
CA ALA A 152 3.15 5.82 47.50
C ALA A 152 3.21 4.83 48.68
N LYS A 153 3.41 3.53 48.39
CA LYS A 153 3.56 2.50 49.44
C LYS A 153 4.82 2.71 50.28
N LEU A 154 5.94 3.07 49.64
CA LEU A 154 7.19 3.39 50.35
C LEU A 154 7.04 4.66 51.20
N GLU A 155 6.41 5.71 50.68
CA GLU A 155 6.16 6.95 51.42
C GLU A 155 5.28 6.71 52.65
N ALA A 156 4.25 5.87 52.54
CA ALA A 156 3.43 5.48 53.68
C ALA A 156 4.24 4.75 54.76
N LEU A 157 5.08 3.78 54.37
CA LEU A 157 5.98 3.06 55.28
C LEU A 157 7.00 3.99 55.94
N TYR A 158 7.58 4.92 55.18
CA TYR A 158 8.48 5.93 55.74
C TYR A 158 7.76 6.84 56.74
N GLY A 159 6.53 7.26 56.45
CA GLY A 159 5.71 8.04 57.39
C GLY A 159 5.46 7.28 58.70
N GLN A 160 5.15 5.99 58.63
CA GLN A 160 5.00 5.13 59.81
C GLN A 160 6.30 5.01 60.61
N LEU A 161 7.43 4.85 59.93
CA LEU A 161 8.74 4.76 60.58
C LEU A 161 9.09 6.07 61.33
N VAL A 162 8.82 7.22 60.71
CA VAL A 162 9.04 8.54 61.34
C VAL A 162 8.17 8.69 62.58
N SER A 163 6.87 8.42 62.47
CA SER A 163 5.94 8.50 63.61
C SER A 163 6.31 7.56 64.76
N CYS A 164 6.75 6.34 64.44
CA CYS A 164 7.27 5.40 65.44
C CYS A 164 8.53 5.94 66.13
N GLY A 165 9.44 6.58 65.38
CA GLY A 165 10.62 7.25 65.93
C GLY A 165 10.27 8.38 66.89
N GLU A 166 9.33 9.25 66.51
CA GLU A 166 8.86 10.37 67.35
C GLU A 166 8.21 9.87 68.66
N ASN A 167 7.41 8.80 68.59
CA ASN A 167 6.82 8.16 69.76
C ASN A 167 7.90 7.55 70.67
N LEU A 168 8.91 6.89 70.07
CA LEU A 168 10.03 6.33 70.82
C LEU A 168 10.86 7.40 71.53
N ASP A 169 11.13 8.53 70.87
CA ASP A 169 11.86 9.64 71.49
C ASP A 169 11.04 10.27 72.63
N THR A 170 9.72 10.41 72.45
CA THR A 170 8.82 10.84 73.54
C THR A 170 8.85 9.88 74.73
N CYS A 171 8.87 8.56 74.49
CA CYS A 171 9.04 7.55 75.54
C CYS A 171 10.36 7.73 76.31
N LYS A 172 11.47 7.98 75.60
CA LYS A 172 12.78 8.20 76.22
C LYS A 172 12.78 9.46 77.09
N GLU A 173 12.25 10.57 76.59
CA GLU A 173 12.15 11.83 77.35
C GLU A 173 11.32 11.67 78.63
N LEU A 174 10.18 10.95 78.54
CA LEU A 174 9.35 10.64 79.71
C LEU A 174 10.12 9.79 80.74
N MET A 175 10.90 8.82 80.27
CA MET A 175 11.71 7.96 81.13
C MET A 175 12.84 8.74 81.82
N GLU A 176 13.57 9.58 81.08
CA GLU A 176 14.62 10.45 81.62
C GLU A 176 14.06 11.40 82.68
N THR A 177 12.90 12.03 82.41
CA THR A 177 12.25 12.91 83.40
C THR A 177 11.87 12.16 84.69
N ILE A 178 11.38 10.91 84.57
CA ILE A 178 11.06 10.07 85.74
C ILE A 178 12.33 9.72 86.54
N GLU A 179 13.43 9.40 85.85
CA GLU A 179 14.70 9.11 86.49
C GLU A 179 15.26 10.32 87.25
N GLU A 180 15.23 11.52 86.64
CA GLU A 180 15.66 12.77 87.29
C GLU A 180 14.88 13.06 88.57
N MET A 181 13.55 12.90 88.52
CA MET A 181 12.69 13.12 89.69
C MET A 181 12.98 12.16 90.84
N CYS A 182 13.44 10.93 90.55
CA CYS A 182 13.81 9.98 91.60
C CYS A 182 14.98 10.48 92.48
N HIS A 183 15.67 11.55 92.07
CA HIS A 183 16.76 12.18 92.81
C HIS A 183 16.33 13.42 93.62
N GLU A 184 15.06 13.82 93.60
CA GLU A 184 14.54 15.01 94.29
C GLU A 184 14.28 14.79 95.80
N GLU A 185 14.14 15.89 96.56
CA GLU A 185 13.65 15.83 97.93
C GLU A 185 12.17 15.43 97.99
N LYS A 186 11.76 14.80 99.10
CA LYS A 186 10.44 14.16 99.24
C LYS A 186 9.24 15.06 98.92
N VAL A 187 9.33 16.35 99.21
CA VAL A 187 8.21 17.30 99.01
C VAL A 187 8.08 17.67 97.52
N ASP A 188 9.21 17.91 96.85
CA ASP A 188 9.26 18.23 95.42
C ASP A 188 8.88 17.01 94.57
N PHE A 189 9.42 15.83 94.92
CA PHE A 189 9.06 14.56 94.28
C PHE A 189 7.54 14.31 94.28
N ILE A 190 6.87 14.48 95.41
CA ILE A 190 5.41 14.22 95.50
C ILE A 190 4.62 15.20 94.63
N LYS A 191 5.07 16.46 94.55
CA LYS A 191 4.42 17.49 93.74
C LYS A 191 4.54 17.17 92.25
N ASP A 192 5.72 16.75 91.82
CA ASP A 192 6.02 16.52 90.40
C ASP A 192 5.55 15.13 89.94
N ALA A 193 5.52 14.13 90.85
CA ALA A 193 5.03 12.77 90.56
C ALA A 193 3.56 12.74 90.12
N VAL A 194 2.71 13.60 90.69
CA VAL A 194 1.30 13.70 90.29
C VAL A 194 1.18 14.24 88.87
N ALA A 195 1.94 15.30 88.54
CA ALA A 195 1.95 15.88 87.19
C ALA A 195 2.52 14.90 86.15
N MET A 196 3.57 14.15 86.51
CA MET A 196 4.14 13.13 85.63
C MET A 196 3.25 11.92 85.45
N ALA A 197 2.54 11.46 86.48
CA ALA A 197 1.57 10.37 86.34
C ALA A 197 0.45 10.73 85.35
N ASP A 198 -0.04 11.98 85.41
CA ASP A 198 -1.02 12.50 84.45
C ASP A 198 -0.44 12.57 83.02
N ARG A 199 0.81 13.03 82.87
CA ARG A 199 1.49 13.14 81.57
C ARG A 199 1.77 11.76 80.96
N LEU A 200 2.21 10.79 81.77
CA LEU A 200 2.41 9.41 81.37
C LEU A 200 1.09 8.74 80.98
N GLY A 201 0.04 8.93 81.79
CA GLY A 201 -1.29 8.41 81.51
C GLY A 201 -1.87 8.95 80.21
N LYS A 202 -1.64 10.24 79.88
CA LYS A 202 -2.04 10.81 78.58
C LYS A 202 -1.32 10.15 77.42
N PHE A 203 0.00 9.97 77.52
CA PHE A 203 0.78 9.34 76.45
C PHE A 203 0.42 7.86 76.26
N LEU A 204 0.29 7.08 77.34
CA LEU A 204 -0.07 5.65 77.28
C LEU A 204 -1.51 5.41 76.77
N ASN A 205 -2.40 6.38 76.95
CA ASN A 205 -3.75 6.36 76.36
C ASN A 205 -3.78 6.89 74.92
N THR A 206 -2.66 7.43 74.42
CA THR A 206 -2.53 7.82 73.02
C THR A 206 -2.23 6.56 72.23
N ASP A 207 -3.00 6.33 71.16
CA ASP A 207 -2.88 5.15 70.32
C ASP A 207 -1.57 5.22 69.52
N THR A 208 -0.48 4.70 70.11
CA THR A 208 0.81 4.56 69.42
C THR A 208 0.77 3.24 68.66
N ASP A 209 0.13 3.26 67.50
CA ASP A 209 -0.07 2.06 66.69
C ASP A 209 1.31 1.52 66.21
N VAL A 210 1.71 0.34 66.70
CA VAL A 210 2.98 -0.32 66.34
C VAL A 210 2.78 -1.34 65.22
N GLU A 211 1.53 -1.56 64.78
CA GLU A 211 1.25 -2.45 63.66
C GLU A 211 1.54 -1.76 62.33
N ILE A 212 2.35 -2.42 61.50
CA ILE A 212 2.58 -2.00 60.12
C ILE A 212 1.25 -2.15 59.36
N THR A 213 0.52 -1.05 59.25
CA THR A 213 -0.80 -1.02 58.60
C THR A 213 -0.70 -1.25 57.09
N THR A 214 0.51 -1.13 56.53
CA THR A 214 0.78 -1.34 55.10
C THR A 214 1.20 -2.79 54.86
N GLN A 215 0.32 -3.62 54.28
CA GLN A 215 0.66 -5.02 53.98
C GLN A 215 1.94 -5.11 53.15
N PRO A 216 2.89 -6.01 53.47
CA PRO A 216 4.16 -6.13 52.75
C PRO A 216 3.94 -6.67 51.33
N ASP A 217 2.97 -7.56 51.16
CA ASP A 217 2.72 -8.22 49.88
C ASP A 217 2.24 -7.24 48.81
N PHE A 218 2.79 -7.45 47.61
CA PHE A 218 2.25 -6.93 46.38
C PHE A 218 1.19 -7.95 45.97
N GLU A 219 -0.09 -7.68 46.21
CA GLU A 219 -1.12 -8.51 45.57
C GLU A 219 -0.86 -8.46 44.07
N ASP A 220 -0.68 -9.65 43.50
CA ASP A 220 -0.28 -9.90 42.13
C ASP A 220 -1.26 -9.14 41.23
N GLN A 221 -0.87 -7.96 40.76
CA GLN A 221 -1.63 -7.24 39.76
C GLN A 221 -1.47 -8.05 38.50
N THR A 222 -2.42 -8.94 38.24
CA THR A 222 -2.61 -9.56 36.94
C THR A 222 -2.58 -8.44 35.92
N LEU A 223 -1.47 -8.30 35.22
CA LEU A 223 -1.32 -7.32 34.15
C LEU A 223 -2.36 -7.70 33.11
N ASP A 224 -3.44 -6.94 33.08
CA ASP A 224 -4.51 -7.15 32.13
C ASP A 224 -4.01 -6.69 30.76
N PHE A 225 -3.76 -7.67 29.90
CA PHE A 225 -3.36 -7.47 28.51
C PHE A 225 -4.55 -7.46 27.55
N SER A 226 -5.79 -7.53 28.05
CA SER A 226 -7.00 -7.56 27.20
C SER A 226 -7.05 -6.37 26.23
N ASP A 227 -6.60 -5.18 26.66
CA ASP A 227 -6.52 -3.99 25.81
C ASP A 227 -5.52 -4.17 24.66
N VAL A 228 -4.39 -4.83 24.93
CA VAL A 228 -3.34 -5.13 23.94
C VAL A 228 -3.84 -6.22 22.98
N GLU A 229 -4.50 -7.25 23.50
CA GLU A 229 -5.11 -8.30 22.68
C GLU A 229 -6.22 -7.73 21.78
N GLN A 230 -7.05 -6.83 22.29
CA GLN A 230 -8.08 -6.15 21.50
C GLN A 230 -7.48 -5.26 20.42
N LEU A 231 -6.42 -4.50 20.76
CA LEU A 231 -5.65 -3.74 19.76
C LEU A 231 -5.16 -4.69 18.67
N MET A 232 -4.52 -5.79 19.04
CA MET A 232 -4.04 -6.81 18.10
C MET A 232 -5.15 -7.44 17.25
N CYS A 233 -6.33 -7.70 17.82
CA CYS A 233 -7.48 -8.26 17.09
C CYS A 233 -8.08 -7.26 16.08
N SER A 234 -8.10 -5.96 16.40
CA SER A 234 -8.59 -4.93 15.48
C SER A 234 -7.74 -4.81 14.20
N LEU A 235 -6.46 -5.24 14.26
CA LEU A 235 -5.49 -5.18 13.17
C LEU A 235 -5.66 -6.31 12.14
N HIS A 236 -6.30 -7.41 12.54
CA HIS A 236 -6.62 -8.51 11.62
C HIS A 236 -7.87 -8.23 10.77
N ALA A 237 -8.60 -7.14 11.05
CA ALA A 237 -9.74 -6.73 10.25
C ALA A 237 -9.24 -5.97 9.02
N LEU A 238 -9.13 -6.67 7.89
CA LEU A 238 -9.01 -6.00 6.59
C LEU A 238 -10.18 -4.99 6.47
N PRO A 239 -9.95 -3.75 6.03
CA PRO A 239 -11.05 -2.83 5.75
C PRO A 239 -11.77 -3.24 4.45
N ALA A 240 -13.05 -2.87 4.31
CA ALA A 240 -13.76 -3.00 3.04
C ALA A 240 -13.06 -2.14 1.97
N PRO A 241 -13.00 -2.61 0.71
CA PRO A 241 -12.32 -1.89 -0.33
C PRO A 241 -13.13 -0.64 -0.72
N SER A 242 -12.45 0.40 -1.16
CA SER A 242 -13.01 1.63 -1.70
C SER A 242 -13.53 1.42 -3.12
N ALA A 243 -14.41 2.31 -3.55
CA ALA A 243 -15.04 2.24 -4.87
C ALA A 243 -13.99 2.38 -5.99
N PRO A 244 -13.91 1.41 -6.93
CA PRO A 244 -13.08 1.53 -8.12
C PRO A 244 -13.55 2.65 -9.04
N VAL A 245 -12.62 3.22 -9.79
CA VAL A 245 -12.90 4.25 -10.80
C VAL A 245 -12.83 3.66 -12.19
N ILE A 246 -13.92 3.77 -12.95
CA ILE A 246 -13.90 3.42 -14.37
C ILE A 246 -13.03 4.43 -15.13
N ASN A 247 -12.02 3.92 -15.81
CA ASN A 247 -11.07 4.71 -16.57
C ASN A 247 -11.72 5.19 -17.89
N PRO A 248 -11.29 6.35 -18.43
CA PRO A 248 -11.66 6.78 -19.76
C PRO A 248 -11.36 5.69 -20.80
N GLN A 249 -12.28 5.51 -21.74
CA GLN A 249 -12.19 4.48 -22.77
C GLN A 249 -11.14 4.87 -23.83
N ALA A 250 -10.19 3.98 -24.11
CA ALA A 250 -9.21 4.19 -25.16
C ALA A 250 -9.88 4.24 -26.56
N PRO A 251 -9.32 4.98 -27.53
CA PRO A 251 -9.78 4.92 -28.91
C PRO A 251 -9.78 3.46 -29.41
N ASN A 252 -10.89 3.00 -30.00
CA ASN A 252 -11.12 1.61 -30.43
C ASN A 252 -11.41 0.56 -29.32
N SER A 253 -11.67 0.97 -28.07
CA SER A 253 -12.05 0.03 -27.00
C SER A 253 -13.46 -0.56 -27.16
N ALA A 254 -14.25 -0.05 -28.11
CA ALA A 254 -15.62 -0.45 -28.37
C ALA A 254 -15.84 -0.85 -29.83
N THR A 255 -16.66 -1.88 -30.04
CA THR A 255 -17.23 -2.26 -31.34
C THR A 255 -18.73 -1.97 -31.35
N GLY A 256 -19.43 -2.27 -32.44
CA GLY A 256 -20.89 -2.13 -32.51
C GLY A 256 -21.66 -2.99 -31.49
N SER A 257 -21.03 -4.02 -30.91
CA SER A 257 -21.67 -4.96 -29.97
C SER A 257 -20.81 -5.36 -28.77
N SER A 258 -19.68 -4.68 -28.55
CA SER A 258 -18.80 -4.94 -27.41
C SER A 258 -18.09 -3.69 -26.91
N VAL A 259 -17.71 -3.70 -25.63
CA VAL A 259 -16.90 -2.65 -25.02
C VAL A 259 -15.95 -3.25 -23.99
N ARG A 260 -14.70 -2.75 -23.95
CA ARG A 260 -13.73 -3.10 -22.93
C ARG A 260 -13.73 -2.05 -21.82
N VAL A 261 -14.33 -2.38 -20.68
CA VAL A 261 -14.33 -1.52 -19.50
C VAL A 261 -13.05 -1.77 -18.70
N CYS A 262 -12.32 -0.71 -18.36
CA CYS A 262 -11.15 -0.77 -17.49
C CYS A 262 -11.39 0.13 -16.28
N TRP A 263 -10.86 -0.24 -15.11
CA TRP A 263 -10.95 0.56 -13.90
C TRP A 263 -9.65 0.56 -13.13
N SER A 264 -9.51 1.52 -12.23
CA SER A 264 -8.38 1.68 -11.32
C SER A 264 -8.89 1.75 -9.87
N LEU A 265 -8.04 1.38 -8.93
CA LEU A 265 -8.31 1.55 -7.50
C LEU A 265 -7.79 2.91 -7.05
N TYR A 266 -8.57 3.61 -6.21
CA TYR A 266 -8.11 4.85 -5.57
C TYR A 266 -7.15 4.60 -4.42
N SER A 267 -7.11 3.39 -3.87
CA SER A 267 -6.51 2.99 -2.58
C SER A 267 -5.79 1.66 -2.73
N ASP A 268 -4.90 1.33 -1.79
CA ASP A 268 -4.22 0.02 -1.72
C ASP A 268 -5.10 -1.06 -1.12
N ASP A 269 -6.38 -1.05 -1.49
CA ASP A 269 -7.33 -1.98 -0.94
C ASP A 269 -6.95 -3.39 -1.36
N THR A 270 -7.00 -4.29 -0.39
CA THR A 270 -6.89 -5.72 -0.67
C THR A 270 -8.19 -6.17 -1.30
N VAL A 271 -8.24 -6.23 -2.63
CA VAL A 271 -9.42 -6.67 -3.39
C VAL A 271 -9.25 -8.12 -3.83
N GLU A 272 -10.21 -8.97 -3.49
CA GLU A 272 -10.24 -10.38 -3.92
C GLU A 272 -10.94 -10.56 -5.26
N SER A 273 -11.95 -9.73 -5.56
CA SER A 273 -12.67 -9.74 -6.85
C SER A 273 -13.41 -8.43 -7.11
N TYR A 274 -13.76 -8.21 -8.37
CA TYR A 274 -14.59 -7.11 -8.83
C TYR A 274 -15.91 -7.62 -9.39
N GLN A 275 -16.99 -6.91 -9.11
CA GLN A 275 -18.29 -7.13 -9.74
C GLN A 275 -18.57 -5.97 -10.71
N LEU A 276 -18.45 -6.24 -12.01
CA LEU A 276 -18.88 -5.30 -13.05
C LEU A 276 -20.37 -5.51 -13.31
N SER A 277 -21.12 -4.42 -13.19
CA SER A 277 -22.56 -4.40 -13.41
C SER A 277 -22.91 -3.39 -14.49
N TYR A 278 -23.89 -3.72 -15.33
CA TYR A 278 -24.35 -2.80 -16.38
C TYR A 278 -25.83 -2.97 -16.71
N ARG A 279 -26.42 -1.89 -17.25
CA ARG A 279 -27.81 -1.88 -17.71
C ARG A 279 -28.03 -0.91 -18.87
N PRO A 280 -29.01 -1.17 -19.77
CA PRO A 280 -29.39 -0.23 -20.82
C PRO A 280 -30.17 0.96 -20.24
N VAL A 281 -29.78 2.18 -20.62
CA VAL A 281 -30.47 3.42 -20.24
C VAL A 281 -31.76 3.54 -21.06
N ARG A 282 -32.91 3.70 -20.40
CA ARG A 282 -34.23 3.92 -21.03
C ARG A 282 -35.00 5.02 -20.29
N ASP A 283 -35.71 5.86 -21.04
CA ASP A 283 -36.56 6.95 -20.53
C ASP A 283 -37.85 6.49 -19.81
N SER A 284 -37.89 5.29 -19.25
CA SER A 284 -39.08 4.77 -18.55
C SER A 284 -39.13 5.23 -17.10
N ALA A 285 -40.34 5.58 -16.63
CA ALA A 285 -40.64 6.00 -15.27
C ALA A 285 -39.97 5.12 -14.17
N PRO A 286 -39.54 5.73 -13.04
CA PRO A 286 -38.84 5.03 -11.97
C PRO A 286 -39.81 4.03 -11.31
N GLY A 287 -39.51 2.73 -11.40
CA GLY A 287 -40.31 1.70 -10.71
C GLY A 287 -40.45 0.34 -11.39
N LYS A 288 -39.87 0.12 -12.58
CA LYS A 288 -39.71 -1.24 -13.12
C LYS A 288 -38.29 -1.73 -12.84
N ASP A 289 -38.16 -2.83 -12.10
CA ASP A 289 -36.90 -3.57 -11.95
C ASP A 289 -36.30 -3.82 -13.34
N GLN A 290 -35.23 -3.10 -13.65
CA GLN A 290 -34.47 -3.33 -14.86
C GLN A 290 -33.52 -4.49 -14.63
N ALA A 291 -33.39 -5.36 -15.64
CA ALA A 291 -32.40 -6.43 -15.60
C ALA A 291 -30.99 -5.81 -15.59
N VAL A 292 -30.35 -5.85 -14.41
CA VAL A 292 -28.94 -5.55 -14.24
C VAL A 292 -28.16 -6.81 -14.58
N PHE A 293 -27.22 -6.68 -15.51
CA PHE A 293 -26.31 -7.76 -15.86
C PHE A 293 -25.06 -7.61 -14.99
N THR A 294 -24.64 -8.69 -14.35
CA THR A 294 -23.50 -8.70 -13.44
C THR A 294 -22.48 -9.76 -13.85
N MET A 295 -21.20 -9.44 -13.73
CA MET A 295 -20.12 -10.40 -13.93
C MET A 295 -19.02 -10.18 -12.90
N THR A 296 -18.46 -11.28 -12.40
CA THR A 296 -17.35 -11.25 -11.45
C THR A 296 -16.03 -11.50 -12.18
N VAL A 297 -15.06 -10.63 -11.97
CA VAL A 297 -13.71 -10.71 -12.56
C VAL A 297 -12.65 -10.47 -11.49
N LYS A 298 -11.41 -10.91 -11.75
CA LYS A 298 -10.27 -10.67 -10.84
C LYS A 298 -9.36 -9.56 -11.34
N GLU A 299 -9.42 -9.30 -12.64
CA GLU A 299 -8.65 -8.30 -13.34
C GLU A 299 -9.31 -6.92 -13.21
N THR A 300 -8.53 -5.87 -13.40
CA THR A 300 -8.99 -4.47 -13.43
C THR A 300 -9.61 -4.06 -14.78
N TYR A 301 -10.03 -5.05 -15.57
CA TYR A 301 -10.70 -4.83 -16.85
C TYR A 301 -11.64 -5.99 -17.20
N CYS A 302 -12.64 -5.72 -18.03
CA CYS A 302 -13.50 -6.74 -18.60
C CYS A 302 -14.03 -6.33 -19.99
N SER A 303 -14.12 -7.30 -20.90
CA SER A 303 -14.74 -7.10 -22.22
C SER A 303 -16.18 -7.61 -22.21
N VAL A 304 -17.13 -6.67 -22.25
CA VAL A 304 -18.57 -6.97 -22.33
C VAL A 304 -18.94 -7.14 -23.81
N THR A 305 -19.59 -8.26 -24.13
CA THR A 305 -20.01 -8.61 -25.51
C THR A 305 -21.53 -8.79 -25.59
N ASN A 306 -22.07 -8.88 -26.80
CA ASN A 306 -23.51 -8.99 -27.07
C ASN A 306 -24.32 -7.75 -26.65
N LEU A 307 -23.69 -6.58 -26.68
CA LEU A 307 -24.39 -5.31 -26.51
C LEU A 307 -25.24 -4.99 -27.75
N VAL A 308 -26.38 -4.36 -27.52
CA VAL A 308 -27.27 -3.94 -28.62
C VAL A 308 -26.69 -2.68 -29.27
N PRO A 309 -26.47 -2.67 -30.59
CA PRO A 309 -26.00 -1.47 -31.29
C PRO A 309 -26.94 -0.28 -31.08
N ASN A 310 -26.39 0.94 -31.08
CA ASN A 310 -27.15 2.19 -30.88
C ASN A 310 -27.95 2.26 -29.56
N THR A 311 -27.49 1.57 -28.52
CA THR A 311 -28.09 1.61 -27.18
C THR A 311 -27.09 2.18 -26.18
N GLN A 312 -27.55 3.10 -25.33
CA GLN A 312 -26.73 3.63 -24.24
C GLN A 312 -26.75 2.67 -23.04
N TYR A 313 -25.59 2.42 -22.46
CA TYR A 313 -25.44 1.57 -21.27
C TYR A 313 -24.77 2.36 -20.15
N GLU A 314 -25.18 2.06 -18.93
CA GLU A 314 -24.54 2.53 -17.70
C GLU A 314 -23.73 1.37 -17.10
N PHE A 315 -22.49 1.65 -16.69
CA PHE A 315 -21.57 0.67 -16.10
C PHE A 315 -21.13 1.16 -14.72
N TRP A 316 -21.04 0.24 -13.76
CA TRP A 316 -20.42 0.48 -12.45
C TRP A 316 -19.68 -0.77 -11.98
N VAL A 317 -18.65 -0.56 -11.18
CA VAL A 317 -17.78 -1.61 -10.67
C VAL A 317 -17.78 -1.53 -9.15
N THR A 318 -17.92 -2.68 -8.51
CA THR A 318 -17.83 -2.84 -7.05
C THR A 318 -16.63 -3.71 -6.74
N ALA A 319 -15.73 -3.26 -5.85
CA ALA A 319 -14.65 -4.10 -5.33
C ALA A 319 -15.16 -4.93 -4.15
N GLN A 320 -14.65 -6.16 -4.00
CA GLN A 320 -15.02 -7.08 -2.92
C GLN A 320 -13.79 -7.73 -2.29
N ASN A 321 -13.82 -7.85 -0.96
CA ASN A 321 -12.89 -8.65 -0.18
C ASN A 321 -13.60 -9.32 1.01
N ARG A 322 -12.84 -9.98 1.89
CA ARG A 322 -13.39 -10.68 3.07
C ARG A 322 -14.07 -9.76 4.08
N ALA A 323 -13.79 -8.46 4.04
CA ALA A 323 -14.35 -7.47 4.94
C ALA A 323 -15.66 -6.87 4.43
N GLY A 324 -15.87 -6.87 3.11
CA GLY A 324 -17.09 -6.36 2.50
C GLY A 324 -16.92 -5.92 1.04
N SER A 325 -17.89 -5.15 0.57
CA SER A 325 -17.90 -4.52 -0.75
C SER A 325 -17.82 -3.00 -0.63
N SER A 326 -17.24 -2.35 -1.64
CA SER A 326 -17.21 -0.89 -1.79
C SER A 326 -18.57 -0.24 -1.96
#